data_AF-A0AAE4CYA6-F1
#
_entry.id   AF-A0AAE4CYA6-F1
#
_cell.length_a   1.000
_cell.length_b   1.000
_cell.length_c   1.000
_cell.angle_alpha   90.00
_cell.angle_beta   90.00
_cell.angle_gamma   90.00
#
_symmetry.space_group_name_H-M   'P 1'
#
loop_
_entity.id
_entity.type
_entity.pdbx_description
1 polymer ?
#
loop_
_entity_poly.entity_id
_entity_poly.type
_entity_poly.pdbx_seq_one_letter_code
_entity_poly.pdbx_strand_id
1 'polypeptide(L)'
;MIRPTRAAAATLLTALALTGCADDRTTADPVASPVPEIGAQLIHPVDDGEVHQCEVFRGTARLPEDKTLVLGVRNVDNGSPERYFEVVDDWEYPGDLAEWSGSQWFGSGDSSVGQRFRAEVLIMDLAEVRTAVRAAAEKGWHAPDNPAGATVAAHITLKRVPGRGPSECA
;
A
#
# COMPACT_ATOMS: atom_id res chain seq x y z
N MET A 1 33.93 -64.41 -10.40
CA MET A 1 34.08 -65.88 -10.35
C MET A 1 33.59 -66.35 -8.98
N ILE A 2 32.48 -67.10 -8.95
CA ILE A 2 32.09 -68.20 -8.03
C ILE A 2 32.20 -68.01 -6.49
N ARG A 3 31.00 -67.95 -5.86
CA ARG A 3 30.48 -68.37 -4.51
C ARG A 3 31.41 -69.23 -3.61
N PRO A 4 31.32 -69.28 -2.24
CA PRO A 4 30.10 -69.67 -1.49
C PRO A 4 29.89 -69.25 0.03
N THR A 5 28.61 -69.08 0.38
CA THR A 5 27.80 -69.78 1.41
C THR A 5 28.09 -69.77 2.94
N ARG A 6 26.95 -69.62 3.67
CA ARG A 6 26.54 -70.09 5.02
C ARG A 6 26.73 -69.10 6.17
N ALA A 7 25.90 -69.03 7.21
CA ALA A 7 24.49 -69.30 7.54
C ALA A 7 24.42 -69.31 9.09
N ALA A 8 23.25 -69.00 9.65
CA ALA A 8 22.87 -69.15 11.07
C ALA A 8 23.48 -68.10 12.04
N ALA A 9 22.85 -67.69 13.14
CA ALA A 9 21.72 -68.24 13.88
C ALA A 9 20.99 -67.13 14.65
N ALA A 10 19.79 -67.48 15.13
CA ALA A 10 18.88 -66.68 15.93
C ALA A 10 19.48 -66.15 17.25
N THR A 11 18.90 -65.08 17.78
CA THR A 11 18.58 -64.96 19.22
C THR A 11 17.46 -63.92 19.39
N LEU A 12 16.31 -64.37 19.90
CA LEU A 12 15.30 -63.50 20.52
C LEU A 12 15.86 -62.95 21.82
N LEU A 13 15.69 -61.64 22.06
CA LEU A 13 15.77 -61.06 23.40
C LEU A 13 14.67 -60.02 23.57
N THR A 14 13.67 -60.44 24.34
CA THR A 14 12.63 -59.62 24.95
C THR A 14 13.28 -58.69 25.98
N ALA A 15 13.00 -57.38 25.93
CA ALA A 15 13.31 -56.49 27.05
C ALA A 15 12.33 -55.31 27.13
N LEU A 16 11.50 -55.41 28.18
CA LEU A 16 10.90 -54.39 29.05
C LEU A 16 10.47 -53.03 28.49
N ALA A 17 9.16 -52.80 28.62
CA ALA A 17 8.55 -51.49 28.72
C ALA A 17 9.11 -50.71 29.93
N LEU A 18 9.59 -49.49 29.66
CA LEU A 18 9.72 -48.43 30.65
C LEU A 18 8.75 -47.31 30.23
N THR A 19 7.58 -47.31 30.86
CA THR A 19 6.64 -46.19 30.79
C THR A 19 7.23 -45.04 31.61
N GLY A 20 8.01 -44.18 30.95
CA GLY A 20 8.40 -42.90 31.50
C GLY A 20 7.19 -41.97 31.50
N CYS A 21 6.83 -41.43 32.66
CA CYS A 21 5.96 -40.28 32.76
C CYS A 21 6.70 -39.08 32.14
N ALA A 22 6.44 -38.82 30.86
CA ALA A 22 6.85 -37.57 30.23
C ALA A 22 5.97 -36.46 30.83
N ASP A 23 6.59 -35.59 31.62
CA ASP A 23 6.07 -34.26 31.96
C ASP A 23 5.89 -33.51 30.64
N ASP A 24 4.66 -33.55 30.12
CA ASP A 24 4.26 -32.86 28.91
C ASP A 24 4.09 -31.37 29.22
N ARG A 25 5.22 -30.69 29.50
CA ARG A 25 5.30 -29.24 29.37
C ARG A 25 5.36 -28.94 27.89
N THR A 26 4.20 -29.04 27.24
CA THR A 26 3.92 -28.32 26.01
C THR A 26 4.14 -26.84 26.31
N THR A 27 5.35 -26.35 26.00
CA THR A 27 5.59 -24.94 25.76
C THR A 27 4.67 -24.57 24.61
N ALA A 28 3.52 -23.97 24.93
CA ALA A 28 2.69 -23.33 23.93
C ALA A 28 3.57 -22.32 23.20
N ASP A 29 3.88 -22.59 21.94
CA ASP A 29 4.54 -21.62 21.08
C ASP A 29 3.70 -20.33 21.15
N PRO A 30 4.34 -19.16 21.34
CA PRO A 30 3.61 -17.90 21.31
C PRO A 30 2.91 -17.82 19.95
N VAL A 31 1.58 -17.84 19.98
CA VAL A 31 0.75 -17.62 18.80
C VAL A 31 1.17 -16.26 18.25
N ALA A 32 1.94 -16.27 17.16
CA ALA A 32 2.33 -15.06 16.46
C ALA A 32 1.03 -14.35 16.08
N SER A 33 0.78 -13.22 16.74
CA SER A 33 -0.36 -12.37 16.37
C SER A 33 -0.15 -12.00 14.91
N PRO A 34 -1.15 -12.19 14.03
CA PRO A 34 -1.00 -11.84 12.63
C PRO A 34 -0.62 -10.37 12.56
N VAL A 35 0.54 -10.09 11.94
CA VAL A 35 0.96 -8.72 11.66
C VAL A 35 -0.16 -8.09 10.84
N PRO A 36 -0.72 -6.94 11.27
CA PRO A 36 -1.74 -6.27 10.48
C PRO A 36 -1.19 -5.98 9.09
N GLU A 37 -1.89 -6.42 8.05
CA GLU A 37 -1.52 -6.11 6.66
C GLU A 37 -1.56 -4.58 6.49
N ILE A 38 -0.39 -3.98 6.29
CA ILE A 38 -0.26 -2.55 6.00
C ILE A 38 -0.77 -2.34 4.58
N GLY A 39 -1.73 -1.44 4.42
CA GLY A 39 -2.32 -1.19 3.10
C GLY A 39 -3.29 -0.04 3.09
N ALA A 40 -3.60 0.41 1.88
CA ALA A 40 -4.66 1.38 1.62
C ALA A 40 -5.47 0.91 0.40
N GLN A 41 -6.77 1.12 0.45
CA GLN A 41 -7.70 0.83 -0.63
C GLN A 41 -8.32 2.14 -1.12
N LEU A 42 -8.38 2.30 -2.44
CA LEU A 42 -9.11 3.37 -3.08
C LEU A 42 -10.53 2.91 -3.39
N ILE A 43 -11.53 3.65 -2.90
CA ILE A 43 -12.96 3.34 -3.09
C ILE A 43 -13.57 4.25 -4.16
N HIS A 44 -13.20 5.53 -4.17
CA HIS A 44 -13.70 6.51 -5.13
C HIS A 44 -12.59 7.50 -5.51
N PRO A 45 -12.50 7.92 -6.79
CA PRO A 45 -13.22 7.40 -7.95
C PRO A 45 -12.78 5.98 -8.32
N VAL A 46 -13.49 5.34 -9.25
CA VAL A 46 -13.15 3.99 -9.77
C VAL A 46 -12.28 4.08 -11.01
N ASP A 47 -11.59 2.99 -11.32
CA ASP A 47 -10.78 2.87 -12.54
C ASP A 47 -11.62 3.09 -13.82
N ASP A 48 -11.00 3.69 -14.83
CA ASP A 48 -11.62 4.18 -16.07
C ASP A 48 -12.78 5.19 -15.86
N GLY A 49 -12.91 5.75 -14.66
CA GLY A 49 -13.90 6.78 -14.32
C GLY A 49 -13.64 8.14 -14.99
N GLU A 50 -14.65 8.99 -14.92
CA GLU A 50 -14.57 10.38 -15.38
C GLU A 50 -14.37 11.34 -14.21
N VAL A 51 -13.53 12.36 -14.40
CA VAL A 51 -13.26 13.40 -13.41
C VAL A 51 -13.34 14.79 -14.01
N HIS A 52 -13.68 15.75 -13.18
CA HIS A 52 -13.67 17.16 -13.52
C HIS A 52 -12.28 17.78 -13.30
N GLN A 53 -12.18 19.10 -13.12
CA GLN A 53 -10.90 19.78 -12.87
C GLN A 53 -10.31 19.35 -11.53
N CYS A 54 -11.17 19.13 -10.54
CA CYS A 54 -10.84 18.50 -9.29
C CYS A 54 -11.75 17.31 -9.03
N GLU A 55 -11.24 16.34 -8.26
CA GLU A 55 -12.00 15.20 -7.75
C GLU A 55 -11.66 14.95 -6.28
N VAL A 56 -12.63 14.44 -5.52
CA VAL A 56 -12.42 13.99 -4.13
C VAL A 56 -12.24 12.47 -4.12
N PHE A 57 -11.06 12.07 -3.70
CA PHE A 57 -10.69 10.68 -3.47
C PHE A 57 -11.15 10.24 -2.08
N ARG A 58 -11.58 8.99 -1.97
CA ARG A 58 -11.97 8.37 -0.71
C ARG A 58 -11.54 6.92 -0.66
N GLY A 59 -11.22 6.44 0.53
CA GLY A 59 -10.81 5.06 0.72
C GLY A 59 -10.72 4.65 2.18
N THR A 60 -10.10 3.51 2.39
CA THR A 60 -9.76 3.00 3.72
C THR A 60 -8.28 2.70 3.80
N ALA A 61 -7.71 2.73 5.00
CA ALA A 61 -6.33 2.33 5.21
C ALA A 61 -6.09 1.70 6.57
N ARG A 62 -5.00 0.94 6.64
CA ARG A 62 -4.44 0.43 7.89
C ARG A 62 -2.95 0.73 7.86
N LEU A 63 -2.56 1.73 8.64
CA LEU A 63 -1.21 2.28 8.64
C LEU A 63 -0.57 2.14 10.02
N PRO A 64 0.74 1.90 10.09
CA PRO A 64 1.48 2.16 11.31
C PRO A 64 1.59 3.67 11.59
N GLU A 65 1.86 4.04 12.84
CA GLU A 65 1.85 5.43 13.32
C GLU A 65 2.91 6.33 12.65
N ASP A 66 3.91 5.74 12.00
CA ASP A 66 5.00 6.45 11.30
C ASP A 66 4.76 6.61 9.79
N LYS A 67 3.62 6.14 9.26
CA LYS A 67 3.27 6.23 7.83
C LYS A 67 2.00 7.04 7.61
N THR A 68 1.89 7.68 6.45
CA THR A 68 0.70 8.43 6.03
C THR A 68 0.40 8.19 4.56
N LEU A 69 -0.67 8.80 4.05
CA LEU A 69 -1.09 8.71 2.65
C LEU A 69 -0.81 10.00 1.88
N VAL A 70 -0.45 9.83 0.62
CA VAL A 70 -0.29 10.91 -0.36
C VAL A 70 -0.95 10.49 -1.65
N LEU A 71 -1.70 11.40 -2.28
CA LEU A 71 -2.24 11.23 -3.62
C LEU A 71 -1.22 11.74 -4.64
N GLY A 72 -0.92 10.93 -5.66
CA GLY A 72 -0.10 11.33 -6.80
C GLY A 72 -0.90 11.30 -8.09
N VAL A 73 -0.80 12.32 -8.93
CA VAL A 73 -1.46 12.37 -10.25
C VAL A 73 -0.47 12.76 -11.33
N ARG A 74 -0.51 12.03 -12.46
CA ARG A 74 0.17 12.44 -13.70
C ARG A 74 -0.75 12.33 -14.90
N ASN A 75 -0.56 13.24 -15.84
CA ASN A 75 -1.15 13.13 -17.17
C ASN A 75 -0.39 12.08 -17.99
N VAL A 76 -1.08 11.10 -18.57
CA VAL A 76 -0.43 10.03 -19.35
C VAL A 76 -0.43 10.29 -20.85
N ASP A 77 -1.15 11.31 -21.32
CA ASP A 77 -1.30 11.61 -22.75
C ASP A 77 -0.41 12.78 -23.22
N ASN A 78 0.11 13.61 -22.31
CA ASN A 78 0.90 14.80 -22.68
C ASN A 78 2.41 14.56 -22.85
N GLY A 79 2.89 13.33 -22.65
CA GLY A 79 4.31 12.95 -22.74
C GLY A 79 5.21 13.46 -21.61
N SER A 80 4.67 14.18 -20.63
CA SER A 80 5.42 14.63 -19.46
C SER A 80 5.48 13.51 -18.40
N PRO A 81 6.65 13.25 -17.80
CA PRO A 81 6.75 12.34 -16.65
C PRO A 81 6.24 12.98 -15.34
N GLU A 82 5.96 14.28 -15.35
CA GLU A 82 5.66 15.05 -14.15
C GLU A 82 4.43 14.52 -13.39
N ARG A 83 4.61 14.29 -12.09
CA ARG A 83 3.56 13.96 -11.13
C ARG A 83 3.37 15.12 -10.17
N TYR A 84 2.13 15.37 -9.79
CA TYR A 84 1.74 16.31 -8.76
C TYR A 84 1.23 15.51 -7.56
N PHE A 85 1.62 15.93 -6.37
CA PHE A 85 1.32 15.25 -5.12
C PHE A 85 0.51 16.15 -4.20
N GLU A 86 -0.51 15.58 -3.57
CA GLU A 86 -1.30 16.24 -2.52
C GLU A 86 -1.45 15.28 -1.35
N VAL A 87 -1.44 15.82 -0.14
CA VAL A 87 -1.74 15.05 1.07
C VAL A 87 -3.23 14.79 1.19
N VAL A 88 -3.61 13.68 1.84
CA VAL A 88 -5.00 13.45 2.24
C VAL A 88 -5.39 14.35 3.41
N ASP A 89 -6.69 14.48 3.68
CA ASP A 89 -7.19 15.13 4.90
C ASP A 89 -6.66 14.38 6.13
N ASP A 90 -6.34 15.13 7.19
CA ASP A 90 -5.82 14.60 8.47
C ASP A 90 -4.53 13.74 8.34
N TRP A 91 -3.75 13.93 7.27
CA TRP A 91 -2.52 13.17 7.00
C TRP A 91 -1.48 13.22 8.14
N GLU A 92 -1.49 14.24 9.00
CA GLU A 92 -0.59 14.34 10.15
C GLU A 92 -0.89 13.32 11.26
N TYR A 93 -2.07 12.69 11.21
CA TYR A 93 -2.60 11.80 12.23
C TYR A 93 -2.91 10.41 11.63
N PRO A 94 -1.91 9.55 11.40
CA PRO A 94 -2.12 8.24 10.76
C PRO A 94 -3.18 7.34 11.41
N GLY A 95 -3.38 7.47 12.72
CA GLY A 95 -4.41 6.73 13.45
C GLY A 95 -5.84 7.09 13.04
N ASP A 96 -6.04 8.25 12.43
CA ASP A 96 -7.34 8.76 12.00
C ASP A 96 -7.65 8.39 10.53
N LEU A 97 -6.67 7.87 9.78
CA LEU A 97 -6.79 7.52 8.35
C LEU A 97 -7.43 6.15 8.09
N ALA A 98 -8.13 5.56 9.06
CA ALA A 98 -8.85 4.31 8.88
C ALA A 98 -9.88 4.42 7.72
N GLU A 99 -10.55 5.57 7.67
CA GLU A 99 -11.26 6.10 6.53
C GLU A 99 -10.56 7.40 6.15
N TRP A 100 -10.36 7.65 4.86
CA TRP A 100 -9.62 8.83 4.42
C TRP A 100 -10.28 9.47 3.21
N SER A 101 -10.07 10.78 3.08
CA SER A 101 -10.44 11.58 1.92
C SER A 101 -9.31 12.50 1.51
N GLY A 102 -9.30 12.96 0.27
CA GLY A 102 -8.36 13.98 -0.18
C GLY A 102 -8.70 14.46 -1.59
N SER A 103 -8.31 15.68 -1.94
CA SER A 103 -8.58 16.25 -3.26
C SER A 103 -7.39 16.12 -4.21
N GLN A 104 -7.65 15.97 -5.50
CA GLN A 104 -6.63 16.08 -6.54
C GLN A 104 -7.11 16.82 -7.78
N TRP A 105 -6.18 17.43 -8.50
CA TRP A 105 -6.41 18.32 -9.63
C TRP A 105 -5.89 17.74 -10.95
N PHE A 106 -6.71 17.85 -12.00
CA PHE A 106 -6.49 17.21 -13.30
C PHE A 106 -6.25 18.25 -14.39
N GLY A 107 -5.11 18.94 -14.26
CA GLY A 107 -4.67 20.00 -15.17
C GLY A 107 -5.34 21.36 -14.91
N SER A 108 -5.01 22.34 -15.75
CA SER A 108 -5.52 23.71 -15.66
C SER A 108 -6.44 24.06 -16.83
N GLY A 109 -7.61 24.63 -16.49
CA GLY A 109 -8.63 25.02 -17.46
C GLY A 109 -9.14 23.87 -18.31
N ASP A 110 -9.49 24.17 -19.56
CA ASP A 110 -10.08 23.20 -20.51
C ASP A 110 -9.04 22.47 -21.37
N SER A 111 -7.75 22.84 -21.27
CA SER A 111 -6.68 22.27 -22.09
C SER A 111 -6.43 20.78 -21.85
N SER A 112 -6.88 20.27 -20.70
CA SER A 112 -6.76 18.86 -20.32
C SER A 112 -8.02 18.04 -20.54
N VAL A 113 -9.11 18.64 -21.04
CA VAL A 113 -10.33 17.91 -21.35
C VAL A 113 -10.06 16.83 -22.39
N GLY A 114 -10.54 15.62 -22.11
CA GLY A 114 -10.37 14.43 -22.94
C GLY A 114 -9.07 13.66 -22.67
N GLN A 115 -8.13 14.21 -21.91
CA GLN A 115 -6.88 13.54 -21.54
C GLN A 115 -7.09 12.57 -20.38
N ARG A 116 -6.23 11.55 -20.33
CA ARG A 116 -6.19 10.57 -19.26
C ARG A 116 -5.12 10.90 -18.25
N PHE A 117 -5.43 10.57 -17.01
CA PHE A 117 -4.57 10.77 -15.86
C PHE A 117 -4.44 9.47 -15.10
N ARG A 118 -3.24 9.18 -14.60
CA ARG A 118 -3.01 8.11 -13.64
C ARG A 118 -2.97 8.73 -12.26
N ALA A 119 -3.87 8.30 -11.40
CA ALA A 119 -3.89 8.64 -9.98
C ALA A 119 -3.34 7.46 -9.16
N GLU A 120 -2.57 7.75 -8.11
CA GLU A 120 -1.94 6.77 -7.23
C GLU A 120 -2.19 7.15 -5.77
N VAL A 121 -2.43 6.16 -4.92
CA VAL A 121 -2.41 6.30 -3.47
C VAL A 121 -1.06 5.75 -2.99
N LEU A 122 -0.28 6.61 -2.37
CA LEU A 122 1.07 6.31 -1.88
C LEU A 122 1.04 6.19 -0.36
N ILE A 123 1.66 5.14 0.17
CA ILE A 123 2.01 5.04 1.59
C ILE A 123 3.45 5.54 1.75
N MET A 124 3.66 6.51 2.64
CA MET A 124 4.95 7.19 2.83
C MET A 124 5.28 7.42 4.30
N ASP A 125 6.57 7.59 4.60
CA ASP A 125 7.03 8.03 5.93
C ASP A 125 6.49 9.42 6.28
N LEU A 126 5.83 9.53 7.43
CA LEU A 126 5.22 10.77 7.90
C LEU A 126 6.24 11.90 8.05
N ALA A 127 7.46 11.58 8.49
CA ALA A 127 8.54 12.57 8.62
C ALA A 127 9.00 13.14 7.26
N GLU A 128 9.00 12.31 6.22
CA GLU A 128 9.34 12.74 4.86
C GLU A 128 8.23 13.59 4.27
N VAL A 129 6.97 13.18 4.41
CA VAL A 129 5.81 13.98 3.96
C VAL A 129 5.80 15.36 4.63
N ARG A 130 6.05 15.43 5.95
CA ARG A 130 6.21 16.72 6.65
C ARG A 130 7.29 17.61 6.06
N THR A 131 8.39 17.01 5.62
CA THR A 131 9.50 17.75 5.00
C THR A 131 9.13 18.21 3.60
N ALA A 132 8.50 17.35 2.80
CA ALA A 132 8.05 17.67 1.46
C ALA A 132 6.98 18.77 1.45
N VAL A 133 5.95 18.67 2.30
CA VAL A 133 4.88 19.68 2.43
C VAL A 133 5.46 21.05 2.80
N ARG A 134 6.40 21.10 3.75
CA ARG A 134 7.10 22.36 4.10
C ARG A 134 7.90 22.93 2.93
N ALA A 135 8.58 22.09 2.16
CA ALA A 135 9.36 22.53 1.00
C ALA A 135 8.47 22.97 -0.18
N ALA A 136 7.26 22.42 -0.27
CA ALA A 136 6.30 22.66 -1.35
C ALA A 136 5.48 23.95 -1.20
N ALA A 137 5.60 24.67 -0.08
CA ALA A 137 4.72 25.80 0.27
C ALA A 137 4.58 26.90 -0.82
N GLU A 138 5.59 27.08 -1.67
CA GLU A 138 5.57 28.11 -2.72
C GLU A 138 5.17 27.61 -4.11
N LYS A 139 5.47 26.34 -4.43
CA LYS A 139 5.39 25.81 -5.81
C LYS A 139 4.53 24.56 -5.97
N GLY A 140 3.93 24.10 -4.87
CA GLY A 140 3.31 22.78 -4.81
C GLY A 140 4.35 21.66 -4.78
N TRP A 141 3.88 20.44 -4.53
CA TRP A 141 4.72 19.26 -4.47
C TRP A 141 4.60 18.50 -5.80
N HIS A 142 5.69 18.43 -6.56
CA HIS A 142 5.73 17.72 -7.83
C HIS A 142 7.12 17.11 -8.11
N ALA A 143 7.17 16.03 -8.87
CA ALA A 143 8.41 15.35 -9.27
C ALA A 143 8.18 14.42 -10.48
N PRO A 144 9.24 14.08 -11.26
CA PRO A 144 9.14 13.15 -12.37
C PRO A 144 9.00 11.68 -11.95
N ASP A 145 9.18 11.36 -10.66
CA ASP A 145 9.10 10.01 -10.09
C ASP A 145 8.39 10.06 -8.73
N ASN A 146 7.94 8.91 -8.23
CA ASN A 146 7.40 8.84 -6.87
C ASN A 146 8.53 9.11 -5.86
N PRO A 147 8.23 9.74 -4.71
CA PRO A 147 9.22 9.97 -3.66
C PRO A 147 9.93 8.67 -3.26
N ALA A 148 11.21 8.77 -2.93
CA ALA A 148 11.98 7.61 -2.47
C ALA A 148 11.30 6.96 -1.25
N GLY A 149 11.28 5.63 -1.18
CA GLY A 149 10.62 4.90 -0.09
C GLY A 149 9.09 4.85 -0.15
N ALA A 150 8.44 5.57 -1.08
CA ALA A 150 6.99 5.48 -1.27
C ALA A 150 6.57 4.09 -1.76
N THR A 151 5.47 3.57 -1.22
CA THR A 151 4.82 2.34 -1.69
C THR A 151 3.50 2.70 -2.37
N VAL A 152 3.32 2.28 -3.63
CA VAL A 152 2.03 2.44 -4.33
C VAL A 152 1.04 1.40 -3.79
N ALA A 153 0.06 1.86 -3.01
CA ALA A 153 -0.98 0.99 -2.45
C ALA A 153 -2.11 0.73 -3.44
N ALA A 154 -2.47 1.74 -4.23
CA ALA A 154 -3.47 1.63 -5.28
C ALA A 154 -3.13 2.58 -6.44
N HIS A 155 -3.61 2.26 -7.64
CA HIS A 155 -3.60 3.18 -8.76
C HIS A 155 -4.81 2.96 -9.65
N ILE A 156 -5.26 4.02 -10.31
CA ILE A 156 -6.34 4.02 -11.30
C ILE A 156 -6.02 4.98 -12.44
N THR A 157 -6.69 4.80 -13.56
CA THR A 157 -6.70 5.70 -14.71
C THR A 157 -8.05 6.40 -14.77
N LEU A 158 -8.02 7.71 -15.00
CA LEU A 158 -9.20 8.57 -15.02
C LEU A 158 -9.19 9.41 -16.29
N LYS A 159 -10.38 9.75 -16.80
CA LYS A 159 -10.54 10.64 -17.96
C LYS A 159 -11.09 11.99 -17.53
N ARG A 160 -10.42 13.07 -17.91
CA ARG A 160 -10.87 14.43 -17.65
C ARG A 160 -12.04 14.81 -18.57
N VAL A 161 -13.17 15.23 -17.99
CA VAL A 161 -14.37 15.77 -18.68
C VAL A 161 -14.65 17.21 -18.26
N PRO A 162 -15.28 18.07 -19.07
CA PRO A 162 -15.48 19.49 -18.76
C PRO A 162 -16.18 19.75 -17.41
N GLY A 163 -15.77 20.81 -16.71
CA GLY A 163 -16.37 21.27 -15.44
C GLY A 163 -15.36 21.39 -14.31
N ARG A 164 -15.74 22.04 -13.20
CA ARG A 164 -14.84 22.35 -12.07
C ARG A 164 -14.65 21.18 -11.11
N GLY A 165 -15.69 20.39 -10.88
CA GLY A 165 -15.70 19.33 -9.88
C GLY A 165 -16.50 19.72 -8.65
N PRO A 166 -16.39 18.92 -7.56
CA PRO A 166 -17.09 19.16 -6.31
C PRO A 166 -16.73 20.52 -5.67
N SER A 167 -17.64 21.10 -4.91
CA SER A 167 -17.41 22.38 -4.20
C SER A 167 -16.36 22.28 -3.10
N GLU A 168 -16.13 21.07 -2.61
CA GLU A 168 -15.14 20.72 -1.59
C GLU A 168 -13.70 20.92 -2.09
N CYS A 169 -13.52 21.03 -3.40
CA CYS A 169 -12.26 21.38 -4.04
C CYS A 169 -12.03 22.89 -4.18
N ALA A 170 -13.01 23.75 -3.85
CA ALA A 170 -13.03 25.16 -4.25
C ALA A 170 -12.58 26.15 -3.16
#